data_AF-A0AAV0W366-F1
#
_entry.id   AF-A0AAV0W366-F1
#
_cell.length_a   1.000
_cell.length_b   1.000
_cell.length_c   1.000
_cell.angle_alpha   90.00
_cell.angle_beta   90.00
_cell.angle_gamma   90.00
#
_symmetry.space_group_name_H-M   'P 1'
#
loop_
_entity.id
_entity.type
_entity.pdbx_description
1 polymer ?
#
loop_
_entity_poly.entity_id
_entity_poly.type
_entity_poly.pdbx_seq_one_letter_code
_entity_poly.pdbx_strand_id
1 'polypeptide(L)'
;MALIESKSNCEILRHDGHMYIFDKLSANGQVKFWRCRRKDICPARVHTSLDNLEIIKLPTKEHTHDSESIEIEAEIVVTKMKRRAIKTMETILL
;
A
#
# COMPACT_ATOMS: atom_id res chain seq x y z
N MET A 1 2.20 -9.40 -4.83
CA MET A 1 2.41 -7.97 -4.48
C MET A 1 1.39 -7.14 -5.25
N ALA A 2 0.81 -6.11 -4.66
CA ALA A 2 -0.16 -5.26 -5.34
C ALA A 2 -0.08 -3.84 -4.78
N LEU A 3 -0.17 -2.83 -5.65
CA LEU A 3 -0.49 -1.48 -5.23
C LEU A 3 -2.00 -1.38 -5.04
N ILE A 4 -2.40 -0.90 -3.86
CA ILE A 4 -3.77 -0.51 -3.60
C ILE A 4 -3.79 0.98 -3.30
N GLU A 5 -4.84 1.63 -3.74
CA GLU A 5 -5.10 3.01 -3.37
C GLU A 5 -5.96 2.99 -2.11
N SER A 6 -5.46 3.65 -1.05
CA SER A 6 -6.14 3.75 0.23
C SER A 6 -7.40 4.62 0.16
N LYS A 7 -8.16 4.65 1.26
CA LYS A 7 -9.32 5.54 1.45
C LYS A 7 -9.00 7.03 1.27
N SER A 8 -7.73 7.43 1.45
CA SER A 8 -7.24 8.80 1.31
C SER A 8 -6.43 9.02 0.01
N ASN A 9 -6.61 8.16 -1.00
CA ASN A 9 -5.88 8.18 -2.27
C ASN A 9 -4.35 8.15 -2.14
N CYS A 10 -3.85 7.66 -1.00
CA CYS A 10 -2.42 7.41 -0.83
C CYS A 10 -2.08 6.03 -1.39
N GLU A 11 -0.94 5.94 -2.08
CA GLU A 11 -0.38 4.70 -2.63
C GLU A 11 0.06 3.77 -1.49
N ILE A 12 -0.49 2.55 -1.47
CA ILE A 12 -0.17 1.52 -0.48
C ILE A 12 0.39 0.30 -1.21
N LEU A 13 1.56 -0.16 -0.78
CA LEU A 13 2.15 -1.41 -1.24
C LEU A 13 1.70 -2.56 -0.34
N ARG A 14 1.11 -3.60 -0.93
CA ARG A 14 0.81 -4.87 -0.24
C ARG A 14 1.88 -5.90 -0.55
N HIS A 15 2.51 -6.41 0.50
CA HIS A 15 3.48 -7.50 0.39
C HIS A 15 3.42 -8.37 1.64
N ASP A 16 3.37 -9.69 1.43
CA ASP A 16 3.45 -10.72 2.48
C ASP A 16 2.51 -10.51 3.67
N GLY A 17 1.23 -10.23 3.41
CA GLY A 17 0.23 -10.00 4.46
C GLY A 17 0.30 -8.64 5.17
N HIS A 18 1.22 -7.75 4.78
CA HIS A 18 1.42 -6.45 5.41
C HIS A 18 1.20 -5.29 4.42
N MET A 19 0.81 -4.14 4.95
CA MET A 19 0.70 -2.88 4.20
C MET A 19 1.89 -1.97 4.46
N TYR A 20 2.39 -1.34 3.39
CA TYR A 20 3.44 -0.35 3.46
C TYR A 20 2.99 0.96 2.80
N ILE A 21 3.36 2.07 3.43
CA ILE A 21 3.16 3.43 2.93
C ILE A 21 4.44 3.94 2.30
N PHE A 22 4.32 4.78 1.27
CA PHE A 22 5.46 5.47 0.68
C PHE A 22 6.16 6.37 1.71
N ASP A 23 7.48 6.28 1.79
CA ASP A 23 8.32 7.12 2.65
C ASP A 23 9.03 8.19 1.80
N LYS A 24 9.79 7.75 0.79
CA LYS A 24 10.56 8.63 -0.10
C LYS A 24 11.11 7.89 -1.32
N LEU A 25 11.68 8.64 -2.26
CA LEU A 25 12.53 8.12 -3.34
C LEU A 25 14.00 8.07 -2.95
N SER A 26 14.80 7.29 -3.68
CA SER A 26 16.26 7.39 -3.66
C SER A 26 16.74 8.70 -4.26
N ALA A 27 17.99 9.06 -3.97
CA ALA A 27 18.60 10.28 -4.49
C ALA A 27 18.58 10.35 -6.02
N ASN A 28 18.70 9.20 -6.70
CA ASN A 28 18.60 9.08 -8.16
C ASN A 28 17.18 8.79 -8.67
N GLY A 29 16.16 8.77 -7.80
CA GLY A 29 14.76 8.55 -8.17
C GLY A 29 14.38 7.12 -8.55
N GLN A 30 15.32 6.19 -8.67
CA GLN A 30 15.04 4.84 -9.21
C GLN A 30 14.42 3.86 -8.21
N VAL A 31 14.46 4.16 -6.91
CA VAL A 31 13.98 3.27 -5.85
C VAL A 31 12.93 3.98 -5.00
N LYS A 32 11.77 3.35 -4.81
CA LYS A 32 10.77 3.74 -3.81
C LYS A 32 11.08 3.06 -2.49
N PHE A 33 11.17 3.85 -1.42
CA PHE A 33 11.26 3.38 -0.05
C PHE A 33 9.88 3.34 0.57
N TRP A 34 9.56 2.21 1.19
CA TRP A 34 8.28 1.96 1.84
C TRP A 34 8.52 1.61 3.31
N ARG A 35 7.64 2.10 4.19
CA ARG A 35 7.61 1.73 5.61
C ARG A 35 6.31 1.01 5.92
N CYS A 36 6.32 0.09 6.87
CA CYS A 36 5.08 -0.49 7.37
C CYS A 36 4.08 0.62 7.73
N ARG A 37 2.81 0.43 7.39
CA ARG A 37 1.73 1.38 7.73
C ARG A 37 1.66 1.63 9.23
N ARG A 38 1.97 0.62 10.06
CA ARG A 38 2.08 0.72 11.53
C ARG A 38 3.45 1.24 12.00
N LYS A 39 4.04 2.19 11.27
CA LYS A 39 5.42 2.70 11.49
C LYS A 39 5.74 3.15 12.92
N ASP A 40 4.72 3.54 13.68
CA ASP A 40 4.87 4.02 15.07
C ASP A 40 5.23 2.86 16.03
N ILE A 41 4.88 1.63 15.66
CA ILE A 41 5.17 0.41 16.44
C ILE A 41 6.00 -0.63 15.65
N CYS A 42 6.15 -0.45 14.33
CA CYS A 42 6.78 -1.42 13.43
C CYS A 42 7.95 -0.83 12.63
N PRO A 43 9.16 -1.42 12.73
CA PRO A 43 10.34 -0.89 12.04
C PRO A 43 10.54 -1.43 10.61
N ALA A 44 9.67 -2.33 10.12
CA ALA A 44 9.81 -3.00 8.84
C ALA A 44 9.75 -2.03 7.64
N ARG A 45 10.56 -2.30 6.61
CA ARG A 45 10.69 -1.47 5.40
C ARG A 45 10.85 -2.34 4.17
N VAL A 46 10.35 -1.89 3.02
CA VAL A 46 10.55 -2.56 1.72
C VAL A 46 11.06 -1.52 0.74
N HIS A 47 11.94 -1.93 -0.17
CA HIS A 47 12.36 -1.09 -1.28
C HIS A 47 11.90 -1.71 -2.58
N THR A 48 11.32 -0.90 -3.46
CA THR A 48 10.94 -1.36 -4.79
C THR A 48 11.59 -0.52 -5.88
N SER A 49 11.73 -1.08 -7.06
CA SER A 49 11.97 -0.30 -8.28
C SER A 49 10.84 0.71 -8.49
N LEU A 50 11.19 1.88 -9.02
CA LEU A 50 10.20 2.88 -9.43
C LEU A 50 9.32 2.36 -10.57
N ASP A 51 9.92 1.68 -11.54
CA ASP A 51 9.32 1.42 -12.85
C ASP A 51 8.31 0.27 -12.84
N ASN A 52 8.64 -0.81 -12.14
CA ASN A 52 7.86 -2.07 -12.15
C ASN A 52 7.52 -2.58 -10.75
N LEU A 53 7.88 -1.83 -9.70
CA LEU A 53 7.64 -2.16 -8.29
C LEU A 53 8.32 -3.44 -7.82
N GLU A 54 9.23 -4.03 -8.60
CA GLU A 54 9.98 -5.22 -8.17
C GLU A 54 10.71 -4.95 -6.85
N ILE A 55 10.67 -5.92 -5.94
CA ILE A 55 11.33 -5.78 -4.65
C ILE A 55 12.84 -5.85 -4.86
N ILE A 56 13.49 -4.70 -4.68
CA ILE A 56 14.94 -4.57 -4.69
C ILE A 56 15.51 -5.03 -3.34
N LYS A 57 14.76 -4.79 -2.25
CA LYS A 57 15.18 -5.18 -0.91
C LYS A 57 14.00 -5.53 -0.01
N LEU A 58 14.05 -6.73 0.56
CA LEU A 58 13.12 -7.20 1.59
C LEU A 58 13.39 -6.52 2.95
N PRO A 59 12.43 -6.60 3.90
CA PRO A 59 12.61 -6.04 5.22
C PRO A 59 13.85 -6.57 5.92
N THR A 60 14.76 -5.67 6.27
CA THR A 60 15.93 -5.99 7.11
C THR A 60 15.57 -6.18 8.58
N LYS A 61 14.39 -5.70 9.00
CA LYS A 61 13.83 -5.91 10.32
C LYS A 61 12.48 -6.57 10.17
N GLU A 62 12.23 -7.57 11.00
CA GLU A 62 10.96 -8.27 11.08
C GLU A 62 9.84 -7.35 11.55
N HIS A 63 8.61 -7.73 11.22
CA HIS A 63 7.42 -7.06 11.77
C HIS A 63 7.29 -7.35 13.25
N THR A 64 6.75 -6.38 13.98
CA THR A 64 6.45 -6.47 15.42
C THR A 64 4.97 -6.72 15.69
N HIS A 65 4.23 -7.10 14.65
CA HIS A 65 2.80 -7.38 14.69
C HIS A 65 2.48 -8.47 13.66
N ASP A 66 1.31 -9.09 13.84
CA ASP A 66 0.83 -10.11 12.92
C ASP A 66 0.45 -9.54 11.55
N SER A 67 0.32 -10.45 10.59
CA SER A 67 -0.25 -10.20 9.27
C SER A 67 -1.65 -9.58 9.37
N GLU A 68 -1.94 -8.66 8.45
CA GLU A 68 -3.21 -7.94 8.33
C GLU A 68 -3.99 -8.42 7.09
N SER A 69 -3.73 -9.64 6.61
CA SER A 69 -4.25 -10.12 5.32
C SER A 69 -5.77 -10.06 5.23
N ILE A 70 -6.49 -10.38 6.32
CA ILE A 70 -7.96 -10.36 6.32
C ILE A 70 -8.47 -8.93 6.27
N GLU A 71 -7.91 -8.04 7.08
CA GLU A 71 -8.25 -6.63 7.14
C GLU A 71 -7.99 -5.94 5.80
N ILE A 72 -6.86 -6.28 5.15
CA ILE A 72 -6.51 -5.78 3.82
C ILE A 72 -7.58 -6.14 2.80
N GLU A 73 -8.01 -7.40 2.74
CA GLU A 73 -9.04 -7.83 1.77
C GLU A 73 -10.38 -7.14 2.05
N ALA A 74 -10.76 -7.00 3.32
CA ALA A 74 -11.97 -6.25 3.69
C ALA A 74 -11.89 -4.78 3.25
N GLU A 75 -10.76 -4.11 3.46
CA GLU A 75 -10.55 -2.72 3.01
C GLU A 75 -10.66 -2.59 1.47
N ILE A 76 -10.13 -3.57 0.72
CA ILE A 76 -10.22 -3.58 -0.74
C ILE A 76 -11.68 -3.72 -1.21
N VAL A 77 -12.44 -4.64 -0.62
CA VAL A 77 -13.86 -4.84 -0.96
C VAL A 77 -14.66 -3.57 -0.70
N VAL A 78 -14.51 -2.98 0.49
CA VAL A 78 -15.20 -1.73 0.86
C VAL A 78 -14.81 -0.59 -0.07
N THR A 79 -13.54 -0.45 -0.41
CA THR A 79 -13.06 0.62 -1.32
C THR A 79 -13.66 0.46 -2.72
N LYS A 80 -13.71 -0.77 -3.25
CA LYS A 80 -14.38 -1.07 -4.53
C LYS A 80 -15.86 -0.70 -4.50
N MET A 81 -16.57 -1.04 -3.42
CA MET A 81 -17.99 -0.71 -3.26
C MET A 81 -18.21 0.81 -3.25
N LYS A 82 -17.42 1.56 -2.48
CA LYS A 82 -17.51 3.03 -2.42
C LYS A 82 -17.27 3.67 -3.79
N ARG A 83 -16.24 3.22 -4.53
CA ARG A 83 -15.96 3.72 -5.88
C ARG A 83 -17.10 3.44 -6.86
N ARG A 84 -17.67 2.24 -6.81
CA ARG A 84 -18.84 1.89 -7.64
C ARG A 84 -20.01 2.83 -7.35
N ALA A 85 -20.30 3.09 -6.08
CA ALA A 85 -21.37 3.99 -5.69
C ALA A 85 -21.15 5.42 -6.23
N ILE A 86 -19.95 5.99 -6.06
CA ILE A 86 -19.59 7.32 -6.58
C ILE A 86 -19.78 7.38 -8.10
N LYS A 87 -19.23 6.41 -8.84
CA LYS A 87 -19.33 6.36 -10.31
C LYS A 87 -20.77 6.31 -10.80
N THR A 88 -21.62 5.51 -10.14
CA THR A 88 -23.05 5.43 -10.50
C THR A 88 -23.78 6.74 -10.20
N MET A 89 -23.49 7.41 -9.09
CA MET A 89 -24.09 8.72 -8.78
C MET A 89 -23.69 9.79 -9.80
N GLU A 90 -22.43 9.88 -10.20
CA GLU A 90 -21.98 10.81 -11.25
C GLU A 90 -22.63 10.53 -12.60
N THR A 91 -22.89 9.25 -12.91
CA THR A 91 -23.54 8.84 -14.17
C THR A 91 -25.04 9.19 -14.20
N ILE A 92 -25.69 9.31 -13.03
CA ILE A 92 -27.12 9.69 -12.92
C ILE A 92 -27.28 11.23 -12.93
N LEU A 93 -26.22 11.97 -12.63
CA LEU A 93 -26.21 13.44 -12.53
C LEU A 93 -25.73 14.15 -13.82
N LEU A 94 -25.43 13.40 -14.89
CA LEU A 94 -25.13 13.89 -16.24
C LEU A 94 -26.29 13.60 -17.18
#